data_AF-A0A346XRW7-F1
#
_entry.id   AF-A0A346XRW7-F1
#
_cell.length_a   1.000
_cell.length_b   1.000
_cell.length_c   1.000
_cell.angle_alpha   90.00
_cell.angle_beta   90.00
_cell.angle_gamma   90.00
#
_symmetry.space_group_name_H-M   'P 1'
#
loop_
_entity.id
_entity.type
_entity.pdbx_description
1 polymer ?
#
loop_
_entity_poly.entity_id
_entity_poly.type
_entity_poly.pdbx_seq_one_letter_code
_entity_poly.pdbx_strand_id
1 'polypeptide(L)'
;MRQYGFVCGGQRRWYSRTLHQLEAGDLVFAYVPKRGYVGVGVVEEPACPVRDFTVEFGGGHRSLLDMPLRQPNLAENADDDERSEYCVRVRWSDTRSADAAVRESGMYANQNTATKLRDQETLAVLRREFDLPT
;
A
#
# COMPACT_ATOMS: atom_id res chain seq x y z
N MET A 1 -6.82 -4.25 -4.10
CA MET A 1 -5.62 -3.41 -3.89
C MET A 1 -5.07 -2.87 -5.20
N ARG A 2 -4.34 -3.64 -6.02
CA ARG A 2 -3.68 -3.09 -7.24
C ARG A 2 -4.62 -2.47 -8.28
N GLN A 3 -5.71 -3.15 -8.60
CA GLN A 3 -6.69 -2.69 -9.60
C GLN A 3 -7.33 -1.35 -9.25
N TYR A 4 -7.29 -0.94 -7.98
CA TYR A 4 -7.98 0.23 -7.46
C TYR A 4 -7.02 1.25 -6.84
N GLY A 5 -5.70 1.10 -7.02
CA GLY A 5 -4.72 2.11 -6.63
C GLY A 5 -4.63 2.39 -5.13
N PHE A 6 -4.64 1.37 -4.27
CA PHE A 6 -4.52 1.58 -2.82
C PHE A 6 -3.69 0.51 -2.11
N VAL A 7 -3.11 0.92 -0.98
CA VAL A 7 -2.68 0.02 0.11
C VAL A 7 -3.63 0.21 1.30
N CYS A 8 -3.92 -0.88 2.02
CA CYS A 8 -4.77 -0.82 3.21
C CYS A 8 -4.13 -1.58 4.37
N GLY A 9 -4.53 -1.20 5.58
CA GLY A 9 -4.21 -1.91 6.80
C GLY A 9 -4.99 -1.36 7.99
N GLY A 10 -5.54 -2.25 8.79
CA GLY A 10 -6.38 -1.89 9.94
C GLY A 10 -6.94 -3.13 10.63
N GLN A 11 -8.19 -3.07 11.08
CA GLN A 11 -8.86 -4.07 11.94
C GLN A 11 -8.24 -4.27 13.34
N ARG A 12 -7.10 -3.63 13.61
CA ARG A 12 -6.51 -3.42 14.94
C ARG A 12 -5.77 -2.08 14.93
N ARG A 13 -5.92 -1.30 16.00
CA ARG A 13 -5.34 0.05 16.20
C ARG A 13 -3.84 0.17 15.89
N TRP A 14 -3.08 -0.92 16.04
CA TRP A 14 -1.65 -0.94 15.75
C TRP A 14 -1.34 -0.80 14.24
N TYR A 15 -2.19 -1.32 13.36
CA TYR A 15 -1.91 -1.42 11.93
C TYR A 15 -2.15 -0.11 11.17
N SER A 16 -3.19 0.66 11.53
CA SER A 16 -3.51 1.94 10.89
C SER A 16 -2.54 3.05 11.28
N ARG A 17 -1.98 3.01 12.50
CA ARG A 17 -1.07 4.05 13.02
C ARG A 17 0.13 4.34 12.11
N THR A 18 0.69 3.32 11.48
CA THR A 18 1.85 3.50 10.60
C THR A 18 1.48 4.05 9.22
N LEU A 19 0.24 3.83 8.76
CA LEU A 19 -0.24 4.39 7.49
C LEU A 19 -0.42 5.90 7.53
N HIS A 20 -0.74 6.47 8.70
CA HIS A 20 -0.82 7.93 8.89
C HIS A 20 0.53 8.65 8.76
N GLN A 21 1.64 7.92 8.62
CA GLN A 21 2.96 8.51 8.34
C GLN A 21 3.18 8.78 6.85
N LEU A 22 2.31 8.26 5.97
CA LEU A 22 2.40 8.42 4.54
C LEU A 22 1.72 9.73 4.12
N GLU A 23 2.47 10.60 3.47
CA GLU A 23 2.02 11.90 2.99
C GLU A 23 1.96 11.93 1.46
N ALA A 24 1.11 12.80 0.90
CA ALA A 24 1.03 12.98 -0.54
C ALA A 24 2.40 13.37 -1.12
N GLY A 25 2.83 12.67 -2.17
CA GLY A 25 4.15 12.81 -2.78
C GLY A 25 5.19 11.80 -2.29
N ASP A 26 4.93 11.04 -1.22
CA ASP A 26 5.85 10.00 -0.75
C ASP A 26 6.00 8.88 -1.78
N LEU A 27 7.24 8.47 -2.03
CA LEU A 27 7.55 7.27 -2.79
C LEU A 27 7.42 6.04 -1.89
N VAL A 28 6.57 5.11 -2.28
CA VAL A 28 6.28 3.88 -1.52
C VAL A 28 6.66 2.64 -2.30
N PHE A 29 7.20 1.66 -1.58
CA PHE A 29 7.48 0.32 -2.10
C PHE A 29 6.60 -0.71 -1.42
N ALA A 30 5.86 -1.50 -2.20
CA ALA A 30 5.03 -2.58 -1.67
C ALA A 30 5.85 -3.85 -1.45
N TYR A 31 5.76 -4.42 -0.25
CA TYR A 31 6.45 -5.66 0.11
C TYR A 31 5.45 -6.76 0.43
N VAL A 32 5.65 -7.95 -0.12
CA VAL A 32 4.89 -9.16 0.22
C VAL A 32 5.75 -10.07 1.08
N PRO A 33 5.31 -10.41 2.32
CA PRO A 33 6.07 -11.29 3.20
C PRO A 33 6.49 -12.59 2.54
N LYS A 34 7.76 -12.99 2.75
CA LYS A 34 8.40 -14.18 2.19
C LYS A 34 8.52 -14.19 0.65
N ARG A 35 8.11 -13.13 -0.04
CA ARG A 35 8.18 -13.02 -1.50
C ARG A 35 9.17 -11.95 -1.95
N GLY A 36 9.03 -10.72 -1.45
CA GLY A 36 9.88 -9.60 -1.85
C GLY A 36 9.08 -8.33 -2.16
N TYR A 37 9.76 -7.36 -2.76
CA TYR A 37 9.15 -6.11 -3.21
C TYR A 37 8.44 -6.32 -4.56
N VAL A 38 7.19 -5.88 -4.64
CA VAL A 38 6.29 -6.20 -5.76
C VAL A 38 5.73 -4.96 -6.45
N GLY A 39 6.15 -3.77 -6.06
CA GLY A 39 5.74 -2.56 -6.74
C GLY A 39 6.29 -1.30 -6.11
N VAL A 40 6.24 -0.24 -6.89
CA VAL A 40 6.58 1.13 -6.49
C VAL A 40 5.50 2.08 -6.94
N GLY A 41 5.18 3.07 -6.12
CA GLY A 41 4.19 4.09 -6.43
C GLY A 41 4.42 5.36 -5.64
N VAL A 42 3.59 6.36 -5.93
CA VAL A 42 3.57 7.63 -5.22
C VAL A 42 2.23 7.76 -4.50
N VAL A 43 2.28 8.17 -3.23
CA VAL A 43 1.06 8.49 -2.46
C VAL A 43 0.40 9.71 -3.06
N GLU A 44 -0.89 9.60 -3.41
CA GLU A 44 -1.68 10.72 -3.92
C GLU A 44 -2.51 11.37 -2.82
N GLU A 45 -3.10 10.53 -1.95
CA GLU A 45 -3.90 10.97 -0.80
C GLU A 45 -3.46 10.18 0.44
N PRO A 46 -3.34 10.84 1.61
CA PRO A 46 -2.96 10.19 2.86
C PRO A 46 -4.04 9.21 3.34
N ALA A 47 -3.76 8.50 4.43
CA ALA A 47 -4.66 7.50 4.98
C ALA A 47 -6.04 8.08 5.36
N CYS A 48 -7.12 7.49 4.86
CA CYS A 48 -8.49 7.73 5.30
C CYS A 48 -9.20 6.43 5.70
N PRO A 49 -10.26 6.49 6.52
CA PRO A 49 -11.09 5.32 6.79
C PRO A 49 -11.64 4.73 5.49
N VAL A 50 -11.78 3.41 5.43
CA VAL A 50 -12.27 2.71 4.23
C VAL A 50 -13.67 3.17 3.80
N ARG A 51 -14.53 3.56 4.74
CA ARG A 51 -15.87 4.09 4.44
C ARG A 51 -15.84 5.38 3.59
N ASP A 52 -14.75 6.13 3.69
CA ASP A 52 -14.57 7.40 2.98
C ASP A 52 -13.75 7.23 1.69
N PHE A 53 -13.19 6.03 1.45
CA PHE A 53 -12.32 5.77 0.31
C PHE A 53 -13.13 5.47 -0.95
N THR A 54 -12.89 6.24 -2.01
CA THR A 54 -13.54 6.07 -3.32
C THR A 54 -12.54 5.69 -4.41
N VAL A 55 -13.03 5.04 -5.45
CA VAL A 55 -12.25 4.60 -6.62
C VAL A 55 -12.96 4.98 -7.91
N GLU A 56 -12.18 5.20 -8.97
CA GLU A 56 -12.76 5.33 -10.31
C GLU A 56 -13.21 3.97 -10.82
N PHE A 57 -14.49 3.86 -11.15
CA PHE A 57 -15.08 2.65 -11.72
C PHE A 57 -16.24 3.01 -12.65
N GLY A 58 -16.20 2.52 -13.89
CA GLY A 58 -17.26 2.74 -14.87
C GLY A 58 -17.47 4.23 -15.25
N GLY A 59 -16.41 5.04 -15.24
CA GLY A 59 -16.48 6.46 -15.59
C GLY A 59 -16.95 7.40 -14.48
N GLY A 60 -17.02 6.94 -13.23
CA GLY A 60 -17.31 7.78 -12.07
C GLY A 60 -16.68 7.26 -10.79
N HIS A 61 -16.79 8.04 -9.72
CA HIS A 61 -16.32 7.64 -8.39
C HIS A 61 -17.35 6.74 -7.72
N ARG A 62 -16.88 5.66 -7.08
CA ARG A 62 -17.68 4.72 -6.29
C ARG A 62 -16.97 4.41 -4.98
N SER A 63 -17.74 4.06 -3.94
CA SER A 63 -17.14 3.57 -2.70
C SER A 63 -16.35 2.31 -2.99
N LEU A 64 -15.18 2.18 -2.36
CA LEU A 64 -14.37 0.97 -2.44
C LEU A 64 -15.15 -0.25 -1.94
N LEU A 65 -16.03 -0.06 -0.94
CA LEU A 65 -16.83 -1.14 -0.35
C LEU A 65 -17.89 -1.70 -1.32
N ASP A 66 -18.29 -0.94 -2.34
CA ASP A 66 -19.24 -1.37 -3.37
C ASP A 66 -18.57 -2.17 -4.52
N MET A 67 -17.24 -2.24 -4.51
CA MET A 67 -16.49 -2.90 -5.58
C MET A 67 -16.43 -4.41 -5.40
N PRO A 68 -16.24 -5.18 -6.48
CA PRO A 68 -15.98 -6.62 -6.40
C PRO A 68 -14.58 -6.87 -5.80
N LEU A 69 -14.49 -6.79 -4.48
CA LEU A 69 -13.27 -7.00 -3.72
C LEU A 69 -13.08 -8.47 -3.38
N ARG A 70 -11.83 -8.94 -3.45
CA ARG A 70 -11.45 -10.31 -3.05
C ARG A 70 -11.09 -10.42 -1.55
N GLN A 71 -10.93 -9.30 -0.85
CA GLN A 71 -10.57 -9.30 0.57
C GLN A 71 -11.84 -9.42 1.41
N PRO A 72 -12.03 -10.53 2.15
CA PRO A 72 -13.07 -10.59 3.16
C PRO A 72 -12.77 -9.54 4.25
N ASN A 73 -13.81 -8.97 4.84
CA ASN A 73 -13.77 -8.11 6.04
C ASN A 73 -13.24 -6.68 5.86
N LEU A 74 -13.06 -6.17 4.63
CA LEU A 74 -12.64 -4.77 4.45
C LEU A 74 -13.65 -3.77 5.06
N ALA A 75 -14.95 -4.10 5.04
CA ALA A 75 -16.02 -3.30 5.64
C ALA A 75 -16.20 -3.54 7.15
N GLU A 76 -15.47 -4.49 7.75
CA GLU A 76 -15.62 -4.78 9.17
C GLU A 76 -15.20 -3.55 9.99
N ASN A 77 -15.98 -3.19 11.01
CA ASN A 77 -15.73 -2.02 11.86
C ASN A 77 -15.55 -0.68 11.09
N ALA A 78 -16.11 -0.54 9.88
CA ALA A 78 -15.93 0.67 9.07
C ALA A 78 -16.45 1.96 9.76
N ASP A 79 -17.38 1.83 10.70
CA ASP A 79 -17.93 2.93 11.50
C ASP A 79 -17.15 3.21 12.81
N ASP A 80 -16.12 2.42 13.12
CA ASP A 80 -15.28 2.57 14.31
C ASP A 80 -13.90 3.09 13.93
N ASP A 81 -13.61 4.37 14.22
CA ASP A 81 -12.36 5.01 13.84
C ASP A 81 -11.10 4.35 14.43
N GLU A 82 -11.20 3.62 15.54
CA GLU A 82 -10.07 2.91 16.15
C GLU A 82 -9.84 1.52 15.56
N ARG A 83 -10.89 0.92 14.97
CA ARG A 83 -10.88 -0.47 14.48
C ARG A 83 -11.08 -0.58 12.97
N SER A 84 -11.44 0.49 12.29
CA SER A 84 -11.64 0.51 10.84
C SER A 84 -10.38 0.12 10.08
N GLU A 85 -10.58 -0.40 8.88
CA GLU A 85 -9.52 -0.42 7.87
C GLU A 85 -9.23 1.02 7.41
N TYR A 86 -7.95 1.35 7.24
CA TYR A 86 -7.53 2.61 6.64
C TYR A 86 -6.86 2.34 5.30
N CYS A 87 -7.15 3.18 4.32
CA CYS A 87 -6.65 3.09 2.95
C CYS A 87 -5.83 4.33 2.60
N VAL A 88 -4.72 4.13 1.90
CA VAL A 88 -3.87 5.18 1.34
C VAL A 88 -3.96 5.08 -0.18
N ARG A 89 -4.25 6.20 -0.85
CA ARG A 89 -4.31 6.23 -2.32
C ARG A 89 -2.89 6.27 -2.87
N VAL A 90 -2.56 5.31 -3.72
CA VAL A 90 -1.24 5.18 -4.33
C VAL A 90 -1.40 5.03 -5.83
N ARG A 91 -0.77 5.95 -6.56
CA ARG A 91 -0.56 5.79 -7.99
C ARG A 91 0.68 4.93 -8.21
N TRP A 92 0.44 3.69 -8.60
CA TRP A 92 1.49 2.73 -8.91
C TRP A 92 2.18 3.08 -10.24
N SER A 93 3.51 3.10 -10.22
CA SER A 93 4.34 3.26 -11.41
C SER A 93 4.71 1.90 -12.02
N ASP A 94 5.02 0.91 -11.17
CA ASP A 94 5.26 -0.49 -11.55
C ASP A 94 4.66 -1.41 -10.48
N THR A 95 4.00 -2.49 -10.92
CA THR A 95 3.61 -3.60 -10.04
C THR A 95 3.90 -4.95 -10.70
N ARG A 96 4.42 -5.91 -9.92
CA ARG A 96 4.89 -7.23 -10.37
C ARG A 96 4.18 -8.36 -9.66
N SER A 97 3.97 -9.52 -10.30
CA SER A 97 3.39 -10.68 -9.59
C SER A 97 4.28 -11.10 -8.40
N ALA A 98 3.75 -11.91 -7.49
CA ALA A 98 4.54 -12.42 -6.37
C ALA A 98 5.75 -13.27 -6.82
N ASP A 99 5.67 -13.89 -7.99
CA ASP A 99 6.76 -14.69 -8.58
C ASP A 99 7.82 -13.82 -9.28
N ALA A 100 7.46 -12.58 -9.65
CA ALA A 100 8.37 -11.57 -10.18
C ALA A 100 8.79 -10.53 -9.13
N ALA A 101 8.67 -10.88 -7.84
CA ALA A 101 9.06 -10.01 -6.74
C ALA A 101 10.58 -9.79 -6.72
N VAL A 102 11.00 -8.55 -6.52
CA VAL A 102 12.41 -8.19 -6.29
C VAL A 102 12.81 -8.69 -4.90
N ARG A 103 13.79 -9.59 -4.86
CA ARG A 103 14.33 -10.13 -3.62
C ARG A 103 15.78 -10.56 -3.79
N GLU A 104 16.64 -9.95 -3.01
CA GLU A 104 18.05 -10.32 -2.84
C GLU A 104 18.33 -10.62 -1.37
N SER A 105 19.43 -11.34 -1.12
CA SER A 105 19.87 -11.62 0.25
C SER A 105 20.22 -10.32 0.96
N GLY A 106 19.77 -10.15 2.20
CA GLY A 106 20.06 -8.95 3.01
C GLY A 106 19.09 -7.78 2.82
N MET A 107 18.14 -7.86 1.88
CA MET A 107 17.14 -6.79 1.72
C MET A 107 16.30 -6.60 2.98
N TYR A 108 16.08 -5.34 3.33
CA TYR A 108 15.30 -4.92 4.48
C TYR A 108 13.83 -5.34 4.33
N ALA A 109 13.25 -5.84 5.42
CA ALA A 109 11.81 -6.10 5.54
C ALA A 109 11.35 -5.72 6.96
N ASN A 110 10.12 -5.20 7.06
CA ASN A 110 9.50 -4.81 8.33
C ASN A 110 8.18 -5.55 8.52
N GLN A 111 7.78 -5.76 9.78
CA GLN A 111 6.50 -6.34 10.16
C GLN A 111 5.37 -5.30 10.30
N ASN A 112 5.71 -4.01 10.36
CA ASN A 112 4.74 -2.92 10.35
C ASN A 112 4.10 -2.74 8.98
N THR A 113 2.87 -2.21 8.96
CA THR A 113 2.13 -1.94 7.72
C THR A 113 2.86 -0.93 6.83
N ALA A 114 3.45 0.11 7.42
CA ALA A 114 4.31 1.06 6.74
C ALA A 114 5.54 1.41 7.60
N THR A 115 6.65 1.73 6.95
CA THR A 115 7.89 2.15 7.61
C THR A 115 8.73 2.99 6.65
N LYS A 116 9.50 3.93 7.20
CA LYS A 116 10.50 4.63 6.41
C LYS A 116 11.67 3.70 6.08
N LEU A 117 11.84 3.37 4.80
CA LEU A 117 12.97 2.59 4.31
C LEU A 117 14.23 3.49 4.25
N ARG A 118 15.25 3.14 5.04
CA ARG A 118 16.52 3.88 5.11
C ARG A 118 17.74 3.04 4.69
N ASP A 119 17.52 1.74 4.51
CA ASP A 119 18.56 0.80 4.15
C ASP A 119 19.06 1.10 2.73
N GLN A 120 20.31 1.55 2.63
CA GLN A 120 20.87 2.07 1.38
C GLN A 120 21.07 0.96 0.35
N GLU A 121 21.42 -0.25 0.79
CA GLU A 121 21.60 -1.40 -0.10
C GLU A 121 20.27 -1.81 -0.74
N THR A 122 19.22 -1.92 0.08
CA THR A 122 17.86 -2.17 -0.40
C THR A 122 17.39 -1.07 -1.34
N LEU A 123 17.61 0.20 -1.01
CA LEU A 123 17.22 1.33 -1.87
C LEU A 123 17.97 1.30 -3.21
N ALA A 124 19.26 0.95 -3.22
CA ALA A 124 20.04 0.82 -4.44
C ALA A 124 19.49 -0.29 -5.35
N VAL A 125 19.17 -1.46 -4.78
CA VAL A 125 18.54 -2.55 -5.51
C VAL A 125 17.18 -2.11 -6.07
N LEU A 126 16.32 -1.52 -5.24
CA LEU A 126 14.99 -1.11 -5.67
C LEU A 126 15.03 -0.03 -6.75
N ARG A 127 15.94 0.94 -6.66
CA ARG A 127 16.10 1.97 -7.69
C ARG A 127 16.52 1.37 -9.03
N ARG A 128 17.47 0.42 -9.01
CA ARG A 128 17.90 -0.30 -10.20
C ARG A 128 16.75 -1.13 -10.79
N GLU A 129 16.09 -1.93 -9.95
CA GLU A 129 15.08 -2.87 -10.43
C GLU A 129 13.81 -2.19 -10.92
N PHE A 130 13.43 -1.04 -10.35
CA PHE A 130 12.24 -0.28 -10.73
C PHE A 130 12.55 0.95 -11.60
N ASP A 131 13.75 1.03 -12.18
CA ASP A 131 14.17 2.10 -13.10
C ASP A 131 13.95 3.53 -12.54
N LEU A 132 14.23 3.72 -11.26
CA LEU A 132 14.05 5.01 -10.59
C LEU A 132 15.29 5.90 -10.73
N PRO A 133 15.11 7.24 -10.82
CA PRO A 133 16.22 8.19 -10.83
C PRO A 133 17.05 8.08 -9.53
N THR A 134 18.36 8.27 -9.67
CA THR A 134 19.35 8.10 -8.59
C THR A 134 19.45 9.31 -7.67
#